data_AF-A0A1C4XH69-F1
#
_entry.id   AF-A0A1C4XH69-F1
#
_cell.length_a   1.000
_cell.length_b   1.000
_cell.length_c   1.000
_cell.angle_alpha   90.00
_cell.angle_beta   90.00
_cell.angle_gamma   90.00
#
_symmetry.space_group_name_H-M   'P 1'
#
loop_
_entity.id
_entity.type
_entity.pdbx_description
1 polymer ?
#
loop_
_entity_poly.entity_id
_entity_poly.type
_entity_poly.pdbx_seq_one_letter_code
_entity_poly.pdbx_strand_id
1 'polypeptide(L)'
;MDEAGADPVNDALRVLRVGSTPALHGISALAADLHRTNARLWWLEDEARGALDDQRLGQVKRSVDRCNMARAALMTEIDQLSAAVLPADGLDVSPLSCTIGLTLDRLTVAVLRVRKFDETGDRRVGYARRQLADLHAATVADWTDLWLRRRRLPCAGVLKRYLPAAGAEPTA
;
A
#
# COMPACT_ATOMS: atom_id res chain seq x y z
N MET A 1 18.09 24.15 -16.34
CA MET A 1 18.07 24.67 -14.96
C MET A 1 16.68 24.38 -14.43
N ASP A 2 16.59 23.19 -13.82
CA ASP A 2 15.53 22.64 -12.96
C ASP A 2 14.05 22.89 -13.31
N GLU A 3 13.54 22.11 -14.26
CA GLU A 3 12.20 21.54 -14.09
C GLU A 3 12.29 20.45 -13.01
N ALA A 4 12.25 20.87 -11.75
CA ALA A 4 11.85 20.01 -10.65
C ALA A 4 10.35 19.70 -10.86
N GLY A 5 10.06 18.79 -11.79
CA GLY A 5 8.74 18.22 -11.98
C GLY A 5 8.24 17.76 -10.61
N ALA A 6 7.11 18.32 -10.16
CA ALA A 6 6.50 17.96 -8.90
C ALA A 6 6.48 16.44 -8.79
N ASP A 7 7.29 15.88 -7.89
CA ASP A 7 7.38 14.44 -7.71
C ASP A 7 6.00 13.96 -7.24
N PRO A 8 5.21 13.29 -8.10
CA PRO A 8 3.84 12.92 -7.76
C PRO A 8 3.80 11.92 -6.61
N VAL A 9 4.93 11.24 -6.37
CA VAL A 9 5.15 10.35 -5.23
C VAL A 9 5.25 11.18 -3.95
N ASN A 10 5.99 12.29 -3.95
CA ASN A 10 6.03 13.20 -2.81
C ASN A 10 4.69 13.88 -2.56
N ASP A 11 3.90 14.23 -3.58
CA ASP A 11 2.56 14.82 -3.40
C ASP A 11 1.56 13.82 -2.80
N ALA A 12 1.59 12.55 -3.21
CA ALA A 12 0.75 11.50 -2.62
C ALA A 12 1.22 11.06 -1.21
N LEU A 13 2.52 11.16 -0.93
CA LEU A 13 3.12 10.83 0.37
C LEU A 13 3.16 12.03 1.35
N ARG A 14 2.75 13.24 0.93
CA ARG A 14 2.56 14.40 1.82
C ARG A 14 1.65 14.07 3.01
N VAL A 15 0.74 13.11 2.83
CA VAL A 15 -0.17 12.57 3.86
C VAL A 15 0.56 11.91 5.01
N LEU A 16 1.68 11.22 4.73
CA LEU A 16 2.51 10.53 5.73
C LEU A 16 3.58 11.46 6.33
N ARG A 17 3.85 12.61 5.70
CA ARG A 17 4.76 13.64 6.22
C ARG A 17 4.15 14.48 7.36
N VAL A 18 2.88 14.25 7.71
CA VAL A 18 2.22 14.92 8.84
C VAL A 18 2.59 14.23 10.15
N GLY A 19 3.84 14.43 10.55
CA GLY A 19 4.36 14.06 11.86
C GLY A 19 5.87 13.95 11.82
N SER A 20 6.54 14.87 12.49
CA SER A 20 7.98 15.11 12.41
C SER A 20 8.83 14.07 13.15
N THR A 21 8.48 12.78 13.09
CA THR A 21 9.23 11.70 13.74
C THR A 21 10.01 10.86 12.71
N PRO A 22 11.23 10.39 13.02
CA PRO A 22 12.04 9.56 12.11
C PRO A 22 11.30 8.34 11.58
N ALA A 23 10.39 7.78 12.37
CA ALA A 23 9.67 6.58 11.98
C ALA A 23 8.56 6.84 10.95
N LEU A 24 7.91 8.02 10.96
CA LEU A 24 6.99 8.43 9.88
C LEU A 24 7.73 8.69 8.56
N HIS A 25 8.99 9.15 8.63
CA HIS A 25 9.87 9.22 7.47
C HIS A 25 10.20 7.82 6.93
N GLY A 26 10.46 6.85 7.81
CA GLY A 26 10.67 5.45 7.42
C GLY A 26 9.45 4.85 6.71
N ILE A 27 8.24 5.07 7.22
CA ILE A 27 6.99 4.60 6.58
C ILE A 27 6.80 5.29 5.22
N SER A 28 7.10 6.58 5.12
CA SER A 28 7.02 7.31 3.84
C SER A 28 8.01 6.77 2.81
N ALA A 29 9.24 6.45 3.20
CA ALA A 29 10.23 5.85 2.32
C ALA A 29 9.78 4.47 1.81
N LEU A 30 9.30 3.61 2.71
CA LEU A 30 8.76 2.29 2.34
C LEU A 30 7.54 2.41 1.40
N ALA A 31 6.68 3.41 1.61
CA ALA A 31 5.54 3.66 0.73
C ALA A 31 5.97 4.16 -0.66
N ALA A 32 7.06 4.94 -0.76
CA ALA A 32 7.66 5.30 -2.04
C ALA A 32 8.20 4.07 -2.78
N ASP A 33 8.84 3.15 -2.05
CA ASP A 33 9.37 1.89 -2.59
C ASP A 33 8.25 0.97 -3.05
N LEU A 34 7.15 0.92 -2.29
CA LEU A 34 5.93 0.21 -2.63
C LEU A 34 5.31 0.78 -3.91
N HIS A 35 5.26 2.10 -4.07
CA HIS A 35 4.79 2.74 -5.31
C HIS A 35 5.65 2.36 -6.52
N ARG A 36 6.98 2.40 -6.39
CA ARG A 36 7.89 2.00 -7.48
C ARG A 36 7.74 0.51 -7.82
N THR A 37 7.57 -0.33 -6.82
CA THR A 37 7.29 -1.76 -7.00
C THR A 37 5.97 -1.98 -7.73
N ASN A 38 4.91 -1.26 -7.35
CA ASN A 38 3.61 -1.33 -8.03
C ASN A 38 3.69 -0.82 -9.48
N ALA A 39 4.48 0.21 -9.77
CA ALA A 39 4.72 0.67 -11.14
C ALA A 39 5.44 -0.40 -11.97
N ARG A 40 6.46 -1.06 -11.39
CA ARG A 40 7.17 -2.16 -12.04
C ARG A 40 6.24 -3.35 -12.31
N LEU A 41 5.41 -3.71 -11.35
CA LEU A 41 4.42 -4.77 -11.48
C LEU A 41 3.44 -4.48 -12.62
N TRP A 42 2.92 -3.25 -12.70
CA TRP A 42 2.03 -2.83 -13.78
C TRP A 42 2.68 -3.02 -15.15
N TRP A 43 3.92 -2.57 -15.32
CA TRP A 43 4.67 -2.75 -16.57
C TRP A 43 4.87 -4.23 -16.92
N LEU A 44 5.19 -5.07 -15.93
CA LEU A 44 5.33 -6.52 -16.14
C LEU A 44 4.01 -7.18 -16.56
N GLU A 45 2.88 -6.74 -16.00
CA GLU A 45 1.58 -7.23 -16.42
C GLU A 45 1.22 -6.79 -17.85
N ASP A 46 1.55 -5.55 -18.22
CA ASP A 46 1.38 -5.07 -19.60
C ASP A 46 2.25 -5.87 -20.58
N GLU A 47 3.50 -6.17 -20.20
CA GLU A 47 4.37 -7.05 -20.97
C GLU A 47 3.79 -8.47 -21.11
N ALA A 48 3.24 -9.02 -20.02
CA ALA A 48 2.61 -10.34 -20.05
C ALA A 48 1.40 -10.37 -21.00
N ARG A 49 0.62 -9.29 -21.07
CA ARG A 49 -0.52 -9.16 -22.01
C ARG A 49 -0.06 -9.10 -23.47
N GLY A 50 1.16 -8.62 -23.74
CA GLY A 50 1.74 -8.52 -25.08
C GLY A 50 2.66 -9.67 -25.49
N ALA A 51 2.81 -10.72 -24.67
CA ALA A 51 3.72 -11.83 -24.96
C ALA A 51 3.25 -12.64 -26.19
N LEU A 52 4.17 -12.92 -27.11
CA LEU A 52 3.89 -13.61 -28.39
C LEU A 52 3.98 -15.15 -28.30
N ASP A 53 4.63 -15.67 -27.26
CA ASP A 53 4.81 -17.11 -27.04
C ASP A 53 4.81 -17.47 -25.54
N ASP A 54 4.60 -18.77 -25.27
CA ASP A 54 4.50 -19.32 -23.91
C ASP A 54 5.81 -19.22 -23.13
N GLN A 55 6.95 -19.30 -23.82
CA GLN A 55 8.26 -19.20 -23.17
C GLN A 55 8.46 -17.80 -22.59
N ARG A 56 8.15 -16.76 -23.36
CA ARG A 56 8.21 -15.37 -22.91
C ARG A 56 7.21 -15.12 -21.81
N LEU A 57 5.96 -15.57 -21.97
CA LEU A 57 4.94 -15.43 -20.93
C LEU A 57 5.39 -16.07 -19.61
N GLY A 58 5.99 -17.27 -19.65
CA GLY A 58 6.52 -17.95 -18.47
C GLY A 58 7.65 -17.18 -17.78
N GLN A 59 8.54 -16.53 -18.54
CA GLN A 59 9.61 -15.68 -17.98
C GLN A 59 9.05 -14.42 -17.31
N VAL A 60 8.06 -13.78 -17.93
CA VAL A 60 7.41 -12.57 -17.38
C VAL A 60 6.62 -12.92 -16.12
N LYS A 61 5.86 -14.03 -16.10
CA LYS A 61 5.14 -14.50 -14.90
C LYS A 61 6.06 -14.73 -13.72
N ARG A 62 7.22 -15.37 -13.92
CA ARG A 62 8.24 -15.51 -12.84
C ARG A 62 8.74 -14.17 -12.31
N SER A 63 8.79 -13.15 -13.16
CA SER A 63 9.19 -11.79 -12.76
C SER A 63 8.07 -11.08 -12.01
N VAL A 64 6.81 -11.27 -12.42
CA VAL A 64 5.60 -10.83 -11.70
C VAL A 64 5.57 -11.44 -10.30
N ASP A 65 5.82 -12.75 -10.16
CA ASP A 65 5.80 -13.43 -8.87
C ASP A 65 6.85 -12.84 -7.90
N ARG A 66 8.09 -12.65 -8.37
CA ARG A 66 9.14 -11.99 -7.56
C ARG A 66 8.76 -10.57 -7.17
N CYS A 67 8.16 -9.82 -8.09
CA CYS A 67 7.72 -8.45 -7.83
C CYS A 67 6.58 -8.39 -6.80
N ASN A 68 5.62 -9.32 -6.88
CA ASN A 68 4.56 -9.48 -5.89
C ASN A 68 5.09 -9.88 -4.50
N MET A 69 6.12 -10.74 -4.44
CA MET A 69 6.79 -11.07 -3.18
C MET A 69 7.44 -9.83 -2.55
N ALA A 70 8.16 -9.03 -3.33
CA ALA A 70 8.76 -7.77 -2.85
C ALA A 70 7.69 -6.77 -2.36
N ARG A 71 6.59 -6.64 -3.10
CA ARG A 71 5.43 -5.83 -2.69
C ARG A 71 4.88 -6.26 -1.34
N ALA A 72 4.67 -7.57 -1.13
CA ALA A 72 4.17 -8.10 0.13
C ALA A 72 5.15 -7.90 1.30
N ALA A 73 6.46 -7.98 1.05
CA ALA A 73 7.50 -7.70 2.03
C ALA A 73 7.45 -6.23 2.48
N LEU A 74 7.40 -5.28 1.53
CA LEU A 74 7.27 -3.85 1.82
C LEU A 74 6.03 -3.52 2.65
N MET A 75 4.87 -4.11 2.32
CA MET A 75 3.66 -3.95 3.13
C MET A 75 3.85 -4.47 4.57
N THR A 76 4.56 -5.58 4.73
CA THR A 76 4.85 -6.17 6.05
C THR A 76 5.77 -5.27 6.86
N GLU A 77 6.79 -4.70 6.24
CA GLU A 77 7.71 -3.74 6.90
C GLU A 77 6.99 -2.46 7.33
N ILE A 78 6.08 -1.94 6.48
CA ILE A 78 5.21 -0.81 6.83
C ILE A 78 4.36 -1.15 8.06
N ASP A 79 3.74 -2.33 8.08
CA ASP A 79 2.89 -2.77 9.19
C ASP A 79 3.69 -2.91 10.49
N GLN A 80 4.91 -3.46 10.43
CA GLN A 80 5.82 -3.58 11.57
C GLN A 80 6.25 -2.22 12.11
N LEU A 81 6.65 -1.30 11.23
CA LEU A 81 7.05 0.05 11.63
C LEU A 81 5.85 0.85 12.19
N SER A 82 4.66 0.67 11.63
CA SER A 82 3.42 1.26 12.15
C SER A 82 3.12 0.77 13.57
N ALA A 83 3.27 -0.53 13.83
CA ALA A 83 3.07 -1.11 15.16
C ALA A 83 4.10 -0.62 16.19
N ALA A 84 5.32 -0.24 15.74
CA ALA A 84 6.36 0.28 16.62
C ALA A 84 6.15 1.75 17.02
N VAL A 85 5.38 2.53 16.25
CA VAL A 85 5.21 3.98 16.47
C VAL A 85 3.85 4.36 17.03
N LEU A 86 2.84 3.55 16.72
CA LEU A 86 1.51 3.76 17.24
C LEU A 86 1.45 3.28 18.69
N PRO A 87 0.60 3.90 19.53
CA PRO A 87 0.40 3.45 20.89
C PRO A 87 0.07 1.95 20.93
N ALA A 88 0.67 1.22 21.87
CA ALA A 88 0.24 -0.14 22.15
C ALA A 88 -1.19 -0.09 22.73
N ASP A 89 -2.15 -0.60 21.98
CA ASP A 89 -3.55 -0.62 22.40
C ASP A 89 -3.88 -1.89 23.21
N GLY A 90 -4.80 -1.73 24.16
CA GLY A 90 -5.48 -2.86 24.80
C GLY A 90 -6.48 -3.52 23.84
N LEU A 91 -6.92 -4.74 24.18
CA LEU A 91 -7.83 -5.54 23.35
C LEU A 91 -9.26 -4.96 23.23
N ASP A 92 -9.57 -3.91 23.99
CA ASP A 92 -10.93 -3.36 24.15
C ASP A 92 -11.38 -2.40 23.03
N VAL A 93 -10.47 -2.02 22.12
CA VAL A 93 -10.78 -1.15 20.97
C VAL A 93 -10.94 -1.99 19.71
N SER A 94 -11.91 -1.64 18.85
CA SER A 94 -12.14 -2.35 17.59
C SER A 94 -10.98 -2.16 16.60
N PRO A 95 -10.54 -3.20 15.87
CA PRO A 95 -9.47 -3.04 14.88
C PRO A 95 -9.94 -2.26 13.63
N LEU A 96 -8.99 -1.75 12.86
CA LEU A 96 -9.23 -1.39 11.46
C LEU A 96 -9.61 -2.63 10.64
N SER A 97 -10.34 -2.42 9.54
CA SER A 97 -10.74 -3.49 8.63
C SER A 97 -9.58 -4.05 7.79
N CYS A 98 -8.46 -3.34 7.73
CA CYS A 98 -7.25 -3.73 7.02
C CYS A 98 -5.98 -3.17 7.66
N THR A 99 -4.83 -3.67 7.25
CA THR A 99 -3.52 -3.19 7.71
C THR A 99 -3.12 -1.90 6.98
N ILE A 100 -2.22 -1.12 7.59
CA ILE A 100 -1.73 0.14 7.00
C ILE A 100 -0.98 -0.09 5.70
N GLY A 101 -0.17 -1.14 5.63
CA GLY A 101 0.51 -1.58 4.41
C GLY A 101 -0.48 -1.85 3.27
N LEU A 102 -1.65 -2.42 3.56
CA LEU A 102 -2.69 -2.65 2.54
C LEU A 102 -3.37 -1.36 2.08
N THR A 103 -3.69 -0.46 3.01
CA THR A 103 -4.30 0.83 2.68
C THR A 103 -3.35 1.66 1.81
N LEU A 104 -2.06 1.73 2.17
CA LEU A 104 -1.04 2.41 1.38
C LEU A 104 -0.81 1.75 0.02
N ASP A 105 -0.76 0.43 -0.05
CA ASP A 105 -0.68 -0.30 -1.31
C ASP A 105 -1.82 0.10 -2.28
N ARG A 106 -3.07 0.08 -1.82
CA ARG A 106 -4.23 0.51 -2.63
C ARG A 106 -4.12 1.96 -3.07
N LEU A 107 -3.69 2.85 -2.18
CA LEU A 107 -3.49 4.26 -2.49
C LEU A 107 -2.43 4.44 -3.60
N THR A 108 -1.29 3.75 -3.49
CA THR A 108 -0.21 3.86 -4.49
C THR A 108 -0.64 3.36 -5.87
N VAL A 109 -1.45 2.29 -5.94
CA VAL A 109 -2.03 1.81 -7.20
C VAL A 109 -3.06 2.79 -7.77
N ALA A 110 -3.88 3.40 -6.93
CA ALA A 110 -4.86 4.41 -7.37
C ALA A 110 -4.18 5.63 -8.00
N VAL A 111 -3.05 6.08 -7.43
CA VAL A 111 -2.22 7.16 -8.00
C VAL A 111 -1.71 6.78 -9.39
N LEU A 112 -1.11 5.58 -9.54
CA LEU A 112 -0.64 5.10 -10.85
C LEU A 112 -1.75 5.05 -11.88
N ARG A 113 -2.95 4.61 -11.48
CA ARG A 113 -4.12 4.51 -12.35
C ARG A 113 -4.59 5.88 -12.84
N VAL A 114 -4.68 6.87 -11.95
CA VAL A 114 -5.05 8.23 -12.33
C VAL A 114 -4.05 8.78 -13.35
N ARG A 115 -2.76 8.68 -13.05
CA ARG A 115 -1.69 9.14 -13.94
C ARG A 115 -1.78 8.48 -15.31
N LYS A 116 -1.88 7.15 -15.35
CA LYS A 116 -1.95 6.39 -16.60
C LYS A 116 -3.16 6.81 -17.44
N PHE A 117 -4.33 6.96 -16.81
CA PHE A 117 -5.54 7.36 -17.50
C PHE A 117 -5.47 8.80 -18.00
N ASP A 118 -4.82 9.70 -17.26
CA ASP A 118 -4.58 11.07 -17.71
C ASP A 118 -3.67 11.10 -18.94
N GLU A 119 -2.53 10.39 -18.88
CA GLU A 119 -1.56 10.27 -19.97
C GLU A 119 -2.17 9.70 -21.25
N THR A 120 -3.11 8.75 -21.14
CA THR A 120 -3.76 8.12 -22.31
C THR A 120 -5.06 8.80 -22.74
N GLY A 121 -5.51 9.86 -22.05
CA GLY A 121 -6.82 10.47 -22.30
C GLY A 121 -8.01 9.51 -22.06
N ASP A 122 -7.86 8.56 -21.13
CA ASP A 122 -8.90 7.58 -20.85
C ASP A 122 -10.10 8.25 -20.16
N ARG A 123 -11.30 8.06 -20.74
CA ARG A 123 -12.57 8.56 -20.20
C ARG A 123 -12.84 8.19 -18.74
N ARG A 124 -12.18 7.16 -18.21
CA ARG A 124 -12.29 6.70 -16.83
C ARG A 124 -11.52 7.56 -15.83
N VAL A 125 -10.69 8.50 -16.26
CA VAL A 125 -9.86 9.35 -15.39
C VAL A 125 -10.67 10.03 -14.28
N GLY A 126 -11.89 10.49 -14.58
CA GLY A 126 -12.78 11.11 -13.57
C GLY A 126 -13.20 10.15 -12.46
N TYR A 127 -13.49 8.88 -12.79
CA TYR A 127 -13.78 7.85 -11.78
C TYR A 127 -12.54 7.47 -10.98
N ALA A 128 -11.38 7.38 -11.63
CA ALA A 128 -10.11 7.09 -10.95
C ALA A 128 -9.73 8.20 -9.95
N ARG A 129 -9.94 9.48 -10.31
CA ARG A 129 -9.71 10.62 -9.42
C ARG A 129 -10.63 10.60 -8.19
N ARG A 130 -11.91 10.26 -8.36
CA ARG A 130 -12.84 10.07 -7.22
C ARG A 130 -12.41 8.93 -6.31
N GLN A 131 -12.08 7.78 -6.88
CA GLN A 131 -11.58 6.65 -6.09
C GLN A 131 -10.30 7.00 -5.32
N LEU A 132 -9.38 7.74 -5.94
CA LEU A 132 -8.17 8.22 -5.27
C LEU A 132 -8.51 9.15 -4.10
N ALA A 133 -9.44 10.08 -4.28
CA ALA A 133 -9.89 10.98 -3.22
C ALA A 133 -10.54 10.23 -2.05
N ASP A 134 -11.40 9.24 -2.33
CA ASP A 134 -12.05 8.42 -1.30
C ASP A 134 -11.04 7.58 -0.52
N LEU A 135 -10.09 6.93 -1.22
CA LEU A 135 -9.03 6.15 -0.59
C LEU A 135 -8.11 7.04 0.26
N HIS A 136 -7.79 8.23 -0.23
CA HIS A 136 -7.00 9.21 0.51
C HIS A 136 -7.70 9.63 1.81
N ALA A 137 -8.98 10.02 1.72
CA ALA A 137 -9.78 10.41 2.88
C ALA A 137 -9.90 9.27 3.91
N ALA A 138 -10.17 8.04 3.44
CA ALA A 138 -10.22 6.87 4.31
C ALA A 138 -8.87 6.58 4.99
N THR A 139 -7.76 6.70 4.26
CA THR A 139 -6.41 6.52 4.81
C THR A 139 -6.14 7.53 5.93
N VAL A 140 -6.46 8.81 5.71
CA VAL A 140 -6.30 9.86 6.73
C VAL A 140 -7.15 9.57 7.97
N ALA A 141 -8.40 9.14 7.78
CA ALA A 141 -9.29 8.76 8.88
C ALA A 141 -8.73 7.58 9.68
N ASP A 142 -8.27 6.52 9.01
CA ASP A 142 -7.66 5.34 9.64
C ASP A 142 -6.45 5.73 10.51
N TRP A 143 -5.54 6.55 9.97
CA TRP A 143 -4.37 7.04 10.72
C TRP A 143 -4.79 7.89 11.93
N THR A 144 -5.77 8.77 11.75
CA THR A 144 -6.29 9.62 12.83
C THR A 144 -6.88 8.78 13.95
N ASP A 145 -7.70 7.79 13.60
CA ASP A 145 -8.34 6.91 14.57
C ASP A 145 -7.33 6.03 15.32
N LEU A 146 -6.25 5.59 14.67
CA LEU A 146 -5.14 4.90 15.32
C LEU A 146 -4.40 5.81 16.31
N TRP A 147 -4.06 7.04 15.90
CA TRP A 147 -3.39 8.00 16.78
C TRP A 147 -4.24 8.39 17.99
N LEU A 148 -5.54 8.54 17.80
CA LEU A 148 -6.50 8.88 18.85
C LEU A 148 -7.00 7.65 19.63
N ARG A 149 -6.49 6.44 19.34
CA ARG A 149 -6.87 5.17 19.98
C ARG A 149 -8.37 4.87 19.91
N ARG A 150 -9.04 5.33 18.84
CA ARG A 150 -10.44 4.99 18.52
C ARG A 150 -10.55 3.66 17.79
N ARG A 151 -9.46 3.27 17.13
CA ARG A 151 -9.27 1.97 16.48
C ARG A 151 -7.87 1.49 16.77
N ARG A 152 -7.65 0.18 16.70
CA ARG A 152 -6.34 -0.46 16.81
C ARG A 152 -5.88 -1.09 15.51
N LEU A 153 -4.59 -1.40 15.41
CA LEU A 153 -4.09 -2.23 14.30
C LEU A 153 -4.71 -3.64 14.37
N PRO A 154 -5.11 -4.23 13.22
CA PRO A 154 -5.49 -5.63 13.19
C PRO A 154 -4.28 -6.54 13.39
N CYS A 155 -4.48 -7.72 13.98
CA CYS A 155 -3.43 -8.71 14.10
C CYS A 155 -3.08 -9.26 12.71
N ALA A 156 -1.93 -8.88 12.15
CA ALA A 156 -1.54 -9.27 10.79
C ALA A 156 -1.50 -10.81 10.57
N GLY A 157 -1.19 -11.57 11.62
CA GLY A 157 -1.24 -13.04 11.60
C GLY A 157 -2.66 -13.60 11.37
N VAL A 158 -3.69 -12.91 11.88
CA VAL A 158 -5.09 -13.31 11.77
C VAL A 158 -5.65 -13.02 10.37
N LEU A 159 -5.21 -11.95 9.70
CA LEU A 159 -5.77 -11.56 8.40
C LEU A 159 -5.24 -12.34 7.20
N LYS A 160 -4.01 -12.88 7.25
CA LYS A 160 -3.39 -13.53 6.09
C LYS A 160 -2.92 -14.97 6.32
N ARG A 161 -2.67 -15.39 7.56
CA ARG A 161 -2.02 -16.68 7.83
C ARG A 161 -2.96 -17.75 8.35
N TYR A 162 -4.20 -17.41 8.72
CA TYR A 162 -5.15 -18.33 9.39
C TYR A 162 -4.51 -19.10 10.56
N LEU A 163 -3.46 -18.53 11.16
CA LEU A 163 -2.79 -19.11 12.30
C LEU A 163 -3.39 -18.48 13.55
N PRO A 164 -3.67 -19.27 14.59
CA PRO A 164 -4.07 -18.69 15.86
C PRO A 164 -2.97 -17.73 16.35
N ALA A 165 -3.38 -16.69 17.08
CA ALA A 165 -2.44 -15.95 17.90
C ALA A 165 -1.70 -16.97 18.79
N ALA A 166 -0.38 -16.85 18.90
CA ALA A 166 0.43 -17.78 19.70
C ALA A 166 -0.22 -18.00 21.08
N GLY A 167 -0.70 -19.21 21.33
CA GLY A 167 -1.39 -19.60 22.58
C GLY A 167 -2.91 -19.83 22.49
N ALA A 168 -3.57 -19.61 21.35
CA ALA A 168 -4.98 -19.95 21.18
C ALA A 168 -5.12 -21.27 20.43
N GLU A 169 -5.49 -22.37 21.10
CA GLU A 169 -5.92 -23.57 20.38
C GLU A 169 -7.27 -23.30 19.69
N PRO A 170 -7.49 -23.79 18.46
CA PRO A 170 -8.78 -23.71 17.82
C PRO A 170 -9.79 -24.56 18.60
N THR A 171 -10.77 -23.92 19.24
CA THR A 171 -11.95 -24.62 19.76
C THR A 171 -12.72 -25.22 18.58
N ALA A 172 -12.84 -26.55 18.58
CA ALA A 172 -13.64 -27.33 17.64
C ALA A 172 -15.14 -27.01 17.74
#